data_AF-A0A087UKQ5-F1
#
_entry.id   AF-A0A087UKQ5-F1
#
_cell.length_a   1.000
_cell.length_b   1.000
_cell.length_c   1.000
_cell.angle_alpha   90.00
_cell.angle_beta   90.00
_cell.angle_gamma   90.00
#
_symmetry.space_group_name_H-M   'P 1'
#
loop_
_entity.id
_entity.type
_entity.pdbx_description
1 polymer ?
#
loop_
_entity_poly.entity_id
_entity_poly.type
_entity_poly.pdbx_seq_one_letter_code
_entity_poly.pdbx_strand_id
1 'polypeptide(L)'
;MITLVRANYGRFSISICNDHGNLDWRVNCMSHHSFPIMQERCNMKPNCSVNVSSATFHDPCPGTLKYLEVQYKCGTDQSTSDFSLLKSTPPSNATEGPMYTKLQTVTYRSASSS
;
A
#
# COMPACT_ATOMS: atom_id res chain seq x y z
N MET A 1 -1.96 -3.22 -12.12
CA MET A 1 -2.57 -3.62 -10.85
C MET A 1 -1.65 -3.49 -9.67
N ILE A 2 -2.22 -2.99 -8.58
CA ILE A 2 -1.64 -2.93 -7.25
C ILE A 2 -1.79 -4.30 -6.57
N THR A 3 -0.70 -4.80 -6.01
CA THR A 3 -0.70 -5.93 -5.08
C THR A 3 -0.13 -5.47 -3.74
N LEU A 4 -0.95 -5.45 -2.70
CA LEU A 4 -0.53 -5.02 -1.37
C LEU A 4 0.48 -6.00 -0.77
N VAL A 5 1.53 -5.46 -0.14
CA VAL A 5 2.56 -6.24 0.56
C VAL A 5 2.50 -5.97 2.05
N ARG A 6 2.43 -4.69 2.45
CA ARG A 6 2.25 -4.25 3.84
C ARG A 6 1.46 -2.95 3.90
N ALA A 7 0.78 -2.71 5.01
CA ALA A 7 0.23 -1.41 5.34
C ALA A 7 0.19 -1.22 6.86
N ASN A 8 0.49 -0.01 7.32
CA ASN A 8 0.36 0.38 8.71
C ASN A 8 -0.14 1.83 8.83
N TYR A 9 -1.32 2.01 9.41
CA TYR A 9 -1.75 3.29 9.96
C TYR A 9 -1.31 3.35 11.42
N GLY A 10 -0.26 4.11 11.69
CA GLY A 10 0.41 4.10 12.98
C GLY A 10 1.66 4.98 12.96
N ARG A 11 2.71 4.54 13.65
CA ARG A 11 4.03 5.19 13.64
C ARG A 11 5.12 4.20 14.00
N PHE A 12 6.12 4.11 13.13
CA PHE A 12 7.35 3.34 13.32
C PHE A 12 8.63 4.18 13.36
N SER A 13 8.54 5.47 12.99
CA SER A 13 9.68 6.39 13.03
C SER A 13 9.30 7.69 13.74
N ILE A 14 10.20 8.17 14.59
CA ILE A 14 10.08 9.47 15.24
C ILE A 14 10.31 10.62 14.26
N SER A 15 11.03 10.40 13.16
CA SER A 15 11.42 11.48 12.23
C SER A 15 10.35 11.82 11.19
N ILE A 16 9.45 10.88 10.88
CA ILE A 16 8.46 11.06 9.80
C ILE A 16 7.35 12.01 10.26
N CYS A 17 7.09 13.06 9.49
CA CYS A 17 6.07 14.08 9.77
C CYS A 17 6.18 14.64 11.21
N ASN A 18 7.41 14.88 11.68
CA ASN A 18 7.69 15.40 13.02
C ASN A 18 8.39 16.77 12.95
N ASP A 19 7.68 17.73 12.36
CA ASP A 19 8.21 19.06 12.06
C ASP A 19 8.62 19.85 13.33
N HIS A 20 8.07 19.48 14.49
CA HIS A 20 8.32 20.12 15.78
C HIS A 20 9.28 19.34 16.70
N GLY A 21 9.83 18.21 16.24
CA GLY A 21 10.79 17.42 17.02
C GLY A 21 10.21 16.82 18.31
N ASN A 22 8.93 16.41 18.29
CA ASN A 22 8.30 15.72 19.42
C ASN A 22 9.05 14.41 19.72
N LEU A 23 9.36 14.16 20.99
CA LEU A 23 10.06 12.95 21.43
C LEU A 23 9.14 11.94 22.14
N ASP A 24 7.95 12.38 22.56
CA ASP A 24 7.02 11.57 23.37
C ASP A 24 6.10 10.66 22.55
N TRP A 25 6.21 10.71 21.21
CA TRP A 25 5.38 9.90 20.32
C TRP A 25 5.80 8.44 20.31
N ARG A 26 4.82 7.53 20.38
CA ARG A 26 5.08 6.09 20.32
C ARG A 26 5.51 5.68 18.91
N VAL A 27 6.68 5.06 18.80
CA VAL A 27 7.23 4.50 17.54
C VAL A 27 7.03 2.99 17.41
N ASN A 28 6.34 2.37 18.36
CA ASN A 28 5.87 1.00 18.27
C ASN A 28 4.34 0.96 18.08
N CYS A 29 3.81 1.91 17.30
CA CYS A 29 2.39 2.06 17.06
C CYS A 29 1.99 1.35 15.76
N MET A 30 1.30 0.22 15.90
CA MET A 30 0.87 -0.63 14.80
C MET A 30 -0.65 -0.87 14.86
N SER A 31 -1.32 -0.81 13.71
CA SER A 31 -2.73 -1.17 13.59
C SER A 31 -2.92 -2.43 12.73
N HIS A 32 -3.53 -3.45 13.33
CA HIS A 32 -3.93 -4.69 12.65
C HIS A 32 -5.03 -4.48 11.60
N HIS A 33 -5.74 -3.36 11.63
CA HIS A 33 -6.79 -3.04 10.65
C HIS A 33 -6.24 -2.44 9.34
N SER A 34 -5.01 -1.95 9.36
CA SER A 34 -4.43 -1.21 8.23
C SER A 34 -4.36 -2.04 6.95
N PHE A 35 -3.79 -3.25 7.04
CA PHE A 35 -3.65 -4.15 5.91
C PHE A 35 -5.01 -4.59 5.33
N PRO A 36 -5.97 -5.13 6.11
CA PRO A 36 -7.25 -5.56 5.54
C PRO A 36 -8.02 -4.41 4.89
N ILE A 37 -8.01 -3.20 5.47
CA ILE A 37 -8.67 -2.02 4.88
C ILE A 37 -8.02 -1.64 3.55
N MET A 38 -6.68 -1.61 3.48
CA MET A 38 -5.98 -1.28 2.23
C MET A 38 -6.12 -2.37 1.18
N GLN A 39 -6.14 -3.64 1.60
CA GLN A 39 -6.37 -4.79 0.74
C GLN A 39 -7.74 -4.68 0.06
N GLU A 40 -8.80 -4.45 0.84
CA GLU A 40 -10.17 -4.29 0.35
C GLU A 40 -10.28 -3.10 -0.63
N ARG A 41 -9.68 -1.96 -0.29
CA ARG A 41 -9.84 -0.72 -1.06
C ARG A 41 -8.98 -0.66 -2.32
N CYS A 42 -7.78 -1.24 -2.32
CA CYS A 42 -6.78 -0.96 -3.35
C CYS A 42 -6.27 -2.19 -4.11
N ASN A 43 -6.39 -3.40 -3.56
CA ASN A 43 -5.80 -4.57 -4.22
C ASN A 43 -6.49 -4.86 -5.56
N MET A 44 -5.72 -5.28 -6.55
CA MET A 44 -6.17 -5.52 -7.93
C MET A 44 -6.82 -4.31 -8.60
N LYS A 45 -6.54 -3.09 -8.12
CA LYS A 45 -6.91 -1.86 -8.83
C LYS A 45 -5.69 -1.27 -9.54
N PRO A 46 -5.87 -0.59 -10.68
CA PRO A 46 -4.77 0.07 -11.38
C PRO A 46 -4.32 1.35 -10.66
N ASN A 47 -5.22 1.97 -9.91
CA ASN A 47 -4.99 3.12 -9.05
C ASN A 47 -5.89 3.02 -7.80
N CYS A 48 -5.51 3.69 -6.71
CA CYS A 48 -6.31 3.73 -5.50
C CYS A 48 -6.13 5.08 -4.79
N SER A 49 -7.21 5.60 -4.23
CA SER A 49 -7.20 6.76 -3.34
C SER A 49 -7.97 6.43 -2.08
N VAL A 50 -7.42 6.79 -0.92
CA VAL A 50 -8.00 6.51 0.39
C VAL A 50 -7.91 7.75 1.27
N ASN A 51 -8.98 8.03 2.02
CA ASN A 51 -8.93 9.03 3.07
C ASN A 51 -8.16 8.48 4.29
N VAL A 52 -7.15 9.20 4.76
CA VAL A 52 -6.28 8.76 5.87
C VAL A 52 -6.69 9.46 7.16
N SER A 53 -7.48 8.77 7.97
CA SER A 53 -7.96 9.26 9.26
C SER A 53 -8.23 8.13 10.25
N SER A 54 -8.29 8.46 11.55
CA SER A 54 -8.70 7.52 12.61
C SER A 54 -10.12 7.00 12.42
N ALA A 55 -10.99 7.74 11.74
CA ALA A 55 -12.34 7.28 11.40
C ALA A 55 -12.33 6.13 10.38
N THR A 56 -11.31 6.09 9.51
CA THR A 56 -11.15 5.02 8.51
C THR A 56 -10.39 3.82 9.08
N PHE A 57 -9.25 4.07 9.74
CA PHE A 57 -8.29 3.02 10.09
C PHE A 57 -8.31 2.61 11.56
N HIS A 58 -9.17 3.24 12.36
CA HIS A 58 -9.19 3.20 13.82
C HIS A 58 -7.92 3.79 14.45
N ASP A 59 -7.98 4.25 15.70
CA ASP A 59 -6.81 4.80 16.38
C ASP A 59 -6.08 3.73 17.21
N PRO A 60 -4.93 3.20 16.75
CA PRO A 60 -4.14 2.24 17.52
C PRO A 60 -3.32 2.86 18.68
N CYS A 61 -3.11 4.18 18.66
CA CYS A 61 -2.28 4.86 19.65
C CYS A 61 -2.74 6.32 19.86
N PRO A 62 -3.75 6.53 20.73
CA PRO A 62 -4.21 7.87 21.08
C PRO A 62 -3.06 8.75 21.60
N GLY A 63 -3.08 10.03 21.21
CA GLY A 63 -2.05 11.01 21.57
C GLY A 63 -0.77 10.95 20.74
N THR A 64 -0.62 9.96 19.85
CA THR A 64 0.48 9.90 18.87
C THR A 64 -0.02 10.30 17.49
N LEU A 65 0.69 11.23 16.83
CA LEU A 65 0.40 11.58 15.43
C LEU A 65 0.71 10.37 14.54
N LYS A 66 -0.21 9.97 13.69
CA LYS A 66 -0.09 8.76 12.85
C LYS A 66 0.16 9.11 11.40
N TYR A 67 0.72 8.16 10.66
CA TYR A 67 0.79 8.19 9.21
C TYR A 67 0.41 6.81 8.68
N LEU A 68 -0.12 6.77 7.45
CA LEU A 68 -0.31 5.53 6.73
C LEU A 68 0.94 5.26 5.90
N GLU A 69 1.66 4.19 6.22
CA GLU A 69 2.75 3.65 5.40
C GLU A 69 2.24 2.42 4.65
N VAL A 70 2.39 2.42 3.33
CA VAL A 70 1.93 1.32 2.47
C VAL A 70 3.08 0.85 1.62
N GLN A 71 3.29 -0.46 1.56
CA GLN A 71 4.20 -1.11 0.64
C GLN A 71 3.40 -1.98 -0.31
N TYR A 72 3.58 -1.76 -1.62
CA TYR A 72 2.85 -2.48 -2.65
C TYR A 72 3.71 -2.73 -3.88
N LYS A 73 3.25 -3.68 -4.68
CA LYS A 73 3.83 -4.08 -5.95
C LYS A 73 2.93 -3.57 -7.10
N CYS A 74 3.55 -3.13 -8.19
CA CYS A 74 2.85 -2.78 -9.43
C CYS A 74 3.18 -3.78 -10.53
N GLY A 75 2.16 -4.46 -11.07
CA GLY A 75 2.29 -5.35 -12.24
C GLY A 75 1.24 -5.04 -13.32
N THR A 76 1.40 -5.58 -14.52
CA THR A 76 0.33 -5.62 -15.53
C THR A 76 -0.66 -6.74 -15.16
N ASP A 77 -1.95 -6.58 -15.47
CA ASP A 77 -2.92 -7.66 -15.26
C ASP A 77 -2.49 -8.94 -15.96
N GLN A 78 -2.55 -10.06 -15.24
CA GLN A 78 -2.55 -11.40 -15.83
C GLN A 78 -3.98 -11.77 -16.24
N SER A 79 -4.73 -10.87 -16.87
CA SER A 79 -5.97 -11.25 -17.56
C SER A 79 -5.63 -11.71 -18.96
N THR A 80 -4.98 -12.87 -19.04
CA THR A 80 -5.05 -13.75 -20.22
C THR A 80 -5.86 -14.98 -19.87
N SER A 81 -7.09 -14.78 -19.39
CA SER A 81 -8.13 -15.80 -19.49
C SER A 81 -8.80 -15.68 -20.87
N ASP A 82 -8.00 -15.87 -21.91
CA ASP A 82 -8.43 -16.24 -23.27
C ASP A 82 -7.32 -17.10 -23.93
N PHE A 83 -6.61 -17.90 -23.12
CA PHE A 83 -5.64 -18.88 -23.64
C PHE A 83 -6.28 -20.17 -24.18
N SER A 84 -7.60 -20.18 -24.31
CA SER A 84 -8.33 -21.23 -25.01
C SER A 84 -9.27 -20.54 -25.98
N LEU A 85 -8.82 -20.28 -27.21
CA LEU A 85 -9.57 -20.61 -28.45
C LEU A 85 -8.98 -20.10 -29.78
N LEU A 86 -7.77 -19.56 -29.89
CA LEU A 86 -7.11 -19.37 -31.20
C LEU A 86 -5.70 -19.97 -31.27
N LYS A 87 -5.70 -21.30 -31.43
CA LYS A 87 -4.95 -22.09 -32.42
C LYS A 87 -3.57 -21.59 -32.91
N SER A 88 -2.58 -22.46 -32.69
CA SER A 88 -1.57 -22.92 -33.65
C SER A 88 -0.72 -21.88 -34.38
N THR A 89 0.43 -21.52 -33.80
CA THR A 89 1.78 -21.51 -34.43
C THR A 89 2.78 -20.92 -33.42
N PRO A 90 4.04 -21.37 -33.37
CA PRO A 90 5.08 -20.70 -32.60
C PRO A 90 5.77 -19.61 -33.45
N PRO A 91 5.75 -18.32 -33.04
CA PRO A 91 6.76 -17.38 -33.45
C PRO A 91 7.78 -17.20 -32.31
N SER A 92 9.00 -17.57 -32.64
CA SER A 92 10.27 -17.29 -31.99
C SER A 92 10.40 -15.89 -31.35
N ASN A 93 11.12 -15.83 -30.22
CA ASN A 93 11.65 -14.63 -29.55
C ASN A 93 10.66 -13.72 -28.82
N ALA A 94 9.89 -14.28 -27.89
CA ALA A 94 9.56 -13.51 -26.69
C ALA A 94 10.78 -13.56 -25.77
N THR A 95 11.58 -12.51 -25.77
CA THR A 95 12.42 -12.21 -24.61
C THR A 95 11.43 -12.07 -23.45
N GLU A 96 11.27 -13.12 -22.64
CA GLU A 96 10.67 -13.05 -21.32
C GLU A 96 11.57 -12.11 -20.52
N GLY A 97 11.35 -10.81 -20.73
CA GLY A 97 11.94 -9.77 -19.92
C GLY A 97 11.55 -10.13 -18.49
N PRO A 98 12.51 -10.18 -17.57
CA PRO A 98 12.22 -10.56 -16.20
C PRO A 98 11.09 -9.69 -15.68
N MET A 99 10.03 -10.34 -15.19
CA MET A 99 8.82 -9.74 -14.63
C MET A 99 9.18 -9.02 -13.30
N TYR A 100 10.02 -7.99 -13.35
CA TYR A 100 10.46 -7.25 -12.17
C TYR A 100 9.33 -6.32 -11.73
N THR A 101 8.55 -6.79 -10.77
CA THR A 101 7.49 -6.00 -10.13
C THR A 101 8.14 -4.93 -9.25
N LYS A 102 7.97 -3.65 -9.58
CA LYS A 102 8.49 -2.54 -8.75
C LYS A 102 7.77 -2.51 -7.41
N LEU A 103 8.52 -2.57 -6.32
CA LEU A 103 8.03 -2.34 -4.97
C LEU A 103 8.04 -0.83 -4.70
N GLN A 104 6.90 -0.29 -4.26
CA GLN A 104 6.76 1.11 -3.91
C GLN A 104 6.30 1.22 -2.46
N THR A 105 6.97 2.11 -1.72
CA THR A 105 6.56 2.51 -0.37
C THR A 105 6.05 3.94 -0.44
N VAL A 106 4.87 4.20 0.12
CA VAL A 106 4.27 5.54 0.18
C VAL A 106 3.80 5.83 1.60
N THR A 107 4.05 7.06 2.05
CA THR A 107 3.69 7.53 3.38
C THR A 107 2.75 8.73 3.27
N TYR A 108 1.59 8.66 3.92
CA TYR A 108 0.60 9.73 3.97
C TYR A 108 0.41 10.23 5.40
N ARG A 109 0.48 11.56 5.58
CA ARG A 109 0.16 12.20 6.86
C ARG A 109 -1.34 12.19 7.07
N SER A 110 -1.82 11.79 8.25
CA SER A 110 -3.24 11.92 8.58
C SER A 110 -3.61 13.39 8.71
N ALA A 111 -4.73 13.80 8.14
CA ALA A 111 -5.32 15.09 8.43
C ALA A 111 -5.84 15.09 9.89
N SER A 112 -5.36 16.00 10.72
CA SER A 112 -5.94 16.25 12.04
C SER A 112 -7.25 17.00 11.85
N SER A 113 -8.37 16.39 12.23
CA SER A 113 -9.63 17.11 12.42
C SER A 113 -9.47 18.03 13.62
N SER A 114 -9.35 19.33 13.36
CA SER A 114 -9.52 20.39 14.37
C SER A 114 -11.00 20.60 14.68
#